data_AF-A0A7S1YAR3-F1
#
_entry.id   AF-A0A7S1YAR3-F1
#
_cell.length_a   1.000
_cell.length_b   1.000
_cell.length_c   1.000
_cell.angle_alpha   90.00
_cell.angle_beta   90.00
_cell.angle_gamma   90.00
#
_symmetry.space_group_name_H-M   'P 1'
#
loop_
_entity.id
_entity.type
_entity.pdbx_description
1 polymer ?
#
loop_
_entity_poly.entity_id
_entity_poly.type
_entity_poly.pdbx_seq_one_letter_code
_entity_poly.pdbx_strand_id
1 'polypeptide(L)'
;APPQFVRAVVGLFPWQTKERDEEGNLPIHVACKQHYPLGHDAEHYWLAEGCARDIFHRLIPENRERDVPIAIFVDAFPGSATYLDQDYCLPLHLAIRNGRKWIEGVKQLVAAAPLSLTARDTKHGLYPFMLAAMDNTSDLDVVFGLLKENPMMVRPNVGCQ
;
A
#
# COMPACT_ATOMS: atom_id res chain seq x y z
N ALA A 1 1.20 13.72 2.38
CA ALA A 1 2.00 14.45 1.39
C ALA A 1 1.54 14.09 -0.02
N PRO A 2 1.52 15.04 -0.97
CA PRO A 2 1.16 14.77 -2.36
C PRO A 2 2.11 13.75 -2.97
N PRO A 3 1.61 12.83 -3.81
CA PRO A 3 2.44 11.84 -4.49
C PRO A 3 3.61 12.45 -5.28
N GLN A 4 3.41 13.64 -5.89
CA GLN A 4 4.47 14.31 -6.65
C GLN A 4 5.61 14.80 -5.74
N PHE A 5 5.26 15.35 -4.57
CA PHE A 5 6.24 15.75 -3.57
C PHE A 5 7.00 14.53 -3.04
N VAL A 6 6.29 13.45 -2.73
CA VAL A 6 6.90 12.17 -2.30
C VAL A 6 7.88 11.66 -3.37
N ARG A 7 7.48 11.67 -4.65
CA ARG A 7 8.36 11.25 -5.75
C ARG A 7 9.60 12.13 -5.90
N ALA A 8 9.46 13.45 -5.75
CA ALA A 8 10.59 14.37 -5.80
C ALA A 8 11.58 14.11 -4.64
N VAL A 9 11.08 13.96 -3.41
CA VAL A 9 11.91 13.69 -2.23
C VAL A 9 12.62 12.34 -2.38
N VAL A 10 11.92 11.29 -2.79
CA VAL A 10 12.51 9.96 -3.00
C VAL A 10 13.57 9.99 -4.12
N GLY A 11 13.38 10.80 -5.16
CA GLY A 11 14.37 11.00 -6.22
C GLY A 11 15.62 11.74 -5.76
N LEU A 12 15.48 12.73 -4.88
CA LEU A 12 16.60 13.52 -4.35
C LEU A 12 17.35 12.79 -3.22
N PHE A 13 16.62 12.06 -2.38
CA PHE A 13 17.10 11.48 -1.13
C PHE A 13 16.69 10.00 -0.98
N PRO A 14 17.13 9.09 -1.86
CA PRO A 14 16.63 7.71 -1.91
C PRO A 14 16.96 6.89 -0.66
N TRP A 15 18.03 7.22 0.08
CA TRP A 15 18.40 6.49 1.30
C TRP A 15 17.37 6.66 2.42
N GLN A 16 16.62 7.76 2.44
CA GLN A 16 15.58 8.01 3.44
C GLN A 16 14.45 6.98 3.38
N THR A 17 14.27 6.28 2.25
CA THR A 17 13.32 5.17 2.13
C THR A 17 13.65 3.98 3.03
N LYS A 18 14.88 3.91 3.54
CA LYS A 18 15.39 2.86 4.44
C LYS A 18 15.48 3.31 5.89
N GLU A 19 15.29 4.59 6.16
CA GLU A 19 15.29 5.13 7.52
C GLU A 19 13.98 4.77 8.22
N ARG A 20 14.07 4.47 9.51
CA ARG A 20 12.90 4.24 10.35
C ARG A 20 12.61 5.49 11.15
N ASP A 21 11.33 5.79 11.37
CA ASP A 21 10.92 6.80 12.33
C ASP A 21 11.14 6.33 13.78
N GLU A 22 10.74 7.16 14.74
CA GLU A 22 10.85 6.87 16.18
C GLU A 22 10.03 5.64 16.61
N GLU A 23 8.99 5.29 15.85
CA GLU A 23 8.14 4.11 16.02
C GLU A 23 8.67 2.90 15.23
N GLY A 24 9.88 2.98 14.68
CA GLY A 24 10.49 1.91 13.90
C GLY A 24 9.83 1.67 12.53
N ASN A 25 8.95 2.55 12.05
CA ASN A 25 8.30 2.40 10.76
C ASN A 25 9.20 2.92 9.62
N LEU A 26 9.38 2.11 8.58
CA LEU A 26 9.79 2.65 7.26
C LEU A 26 8.68 3.54 6.66
N PRO A 27 9.02 4.48 5.75
CA PRO A 27 8.04 5.36 5.09
C PRO A 27 6.87 4.61 4.43
N ILE A 28 7.12 3.39 3.92
CA ILE A 28 6.08 2.53 3.35
C ILE A 28 5.01 2.11 4.37
N HIS A 29 5.37 1.85 5.63
CA HIS A 29 4.40 1.48 6.67
C HIS A 29 3.49 2.67 6.99
N VAL A 30 4.07 3.88 7.10
CA VAL A 30 3.32 5.11 7.31
C VAL A 30 2.37 5.37 6.14
N ALA A 31 2.84 5.15 4.90
CA ALA A 31 2.00 5.24 3.71
C ALA A 31 0.85 4.23 3.73
N CYS A 32 1.05 3.01 4.24
CA CYS A 32 -0.03 2.04 4.39
C CYS A 32 -1.08 2.47 5.42
N LYS A 33 -0.65 3.12 6.52
CA LYS A 33 -1.52 3.61 7.60
C LYS A 33 -2.38 4.81 7.20
N GLN A 34 -1.87 5.73 6.38
CA GLN A 34 -2.55 7.03 6.12
C GLN A 34 -3.53 7.00 4.94
N HIS A 35 -4.85 6.98 5.13
CA HIS A 35 -5.79 7.02 3.99
C HIS A 35 -5.66 8.31 3.14
N TYR A 36 -5.52 8.17 1.82
CA TYR A 36 -5.58 9.27 0.86
C TYR A 36 -6.82 9.03 -0.01
N PRO A 37 -7.93 9.76 0.19
CA PRO A 37 -9.11 9.57 -0.62
C PRO A 37 -8.80 9.95 -2.08
N LEU A 38 -8.58 8.95 -2.92
CA LEU A 38 -8.38 9.15 -4.35
C LEU A 38 -9.63 9.83 -4.94
N GLY A 39 -9.47 11.08 -5.35
CA GLY A 39 -10.41 11.77 -6.22
C GLY A 39 -11.11 13.00 -5.65
N HIS A 40 -10.93 13.36 -4.38
CA HIS A 40 -11.64 14.53 -3.82
C HIS A 40 -10.77 15.77 -3.53
N ASP A 41 -9.44 15.69 -3.65
CA ASP A 41 -8.61 16.75 -3.09
C ASP A 41 -7.16 16.83 -3.57
N ALA A 42 -6.78 16.23 -4.70
CA ALA A 42 -5.59 16.73 -5.39
C ALA A 42 -5.75 18.23 -5.68
N GLU A 43 -6.96 18.67 -6.07
CA GLU A 43 -7.26 20.10 -6.17
C GLU A 43 -7.29 20.80 -4.80
N HIS A 44 -7.96 20.24 -3.79
CA HIS A 44 -8.09 20.89 -2.46
C HIS A 44 -6.75 21.06 -1.73
N TYR A 45 -5.82 20.10 -1.84
CA TYR A 45 -4.52 20.18 -1.18
C TYR A 45 -3.65 21.32 -1.73
N TRP A 46 -3.68 21.54 -3.05
CA TRP A 46 -2.90 22.61 -3.68
C TRP A 46 -3.66 23.95 -3.77
N LEU A 47 -4.99 23.95 -3.77
CA LEU A 47 -5.82 25.16 -3.62
C LEU A 47 -5.75 25.73 -2.19
N ALA A 48 -5.64 24.88 -1.16
CA ALA A 48 -5.43 25.32 0.22
C ALA A 48 -4.08 26.04 0.40
N GLU A 49 -3.07 25.71 -0.41
CA GLU A 49 -1.71 26.28 -0.39
C GLU A 49 -1.47 27.34 -1.49
N GLY A 50 -2.52 27.75 -2.23
CA GLY A 50 -2.44 28.89 -3.16
C GLY A 50 -1.80 28.62 -4.54
N CYS A 51 -1.70 27.37 -4.98
CA CYS A 51 -1.16 27.04 -6.30
C CYS A 51 -2.19 27.22 -7.44
N ALA A 52 -1.76 27.83 -8.55
CA ALA A 52 -2.64 28.19 -9.66
C ALA A 52 -3.20 26.97 -10.43
N ARG A 53 -4.52 26.97 -10.60
CA ARG A 53 -5.35 25.92 -11.23
C ARG A 53 -4.87 25.45 -12.61
N ASP A 54 -4.25 26.33 -13.39
CA ASP A 54 -3.90 26.09 -14.80
C ASP A 54 -2.68 25.17 -15.02
N ILE A 55 -1.84 24.96 -14.00
CA ILE A 55 -0.66 24.08 -14.10
C ILE A 55 -1.08 22.61 -13.90
N PHE A 56 -2.14 22.37 -13.12
CA PHE A 56 -2.59 21.02 -12.73
C PHE A 56 -3.14 20.20 -13.89
N HIS A 57 -3.98 20.79 -14.74
CA HIS A 57 -4.60 20.07 -15.85
C HIS A 57 -3.62 19.73 -16.99
N ARG A 58 -2.49 20.46 -17.10
CA ARG A 58 -1.53 20.30 -18.19
C ARG A 58 -0.50 19.19 -17.93
N LEU A 59 -0.35 18.72 -16.69
CA LEU A 59 0.73 17.80 -16.33
C LEU A 59 0.36 16.32 -16.44
N ILE A 60 -0.85 15.82 -16.15
CA ILE A 60 -1.07 14.36 -16.14
C ILE A 60 -2.55 13.91 -16.33
N PRO A 61 -2.92 13.31 -17.48
CA PRO A 61 -4.14 12.49 -17.59
C PRO A 61 -3.92 10.97 -17.47
N GLU A 62 -2.69 10.46 -17.42
CA GLU A 62 -2.45 9.06 -17.86
C GLU A 62 -1.99 8.04 -16.81
N ASN A 63 -1.80 8.38 -15.52
CA ASN A 63 -1.30 7.36 -14.58
C ASN A 63 -1.69 7.52 -13.10
N ARG A 64 -2.99 7.67 -12.82
CA ARG A 64 -3.53 7.73 -11.45
C ARG A 64 -3.08 6.57 -10.54
N GLU A 65 -2.85 5.37 -11.08
CA GLU A 65 -2.38 4.21 -10.32
C GLU A 65 -0.90 4.30 -9.87
N ARG A 66 -0.07 5.10 -10.55
CA ARG A 66 1.35 5.27 -10.20
C ARG A 66 1.60 6.44 -9.24
N ASP A 67 0.61 7.32 -9.10
CA ASP A 67 0.67 8.45 -8.17
C ASP A 67 0.06 8.08 -6.82
N VAL A 68 0.44 6.91 -6.32
CA VAL A 68 0.11 6.47 -4.96
C VAL A 68 1.41 6.41 -4.15
N PRO A 69 1.49 7.00 -2.94
CA PRO A 69 2.71 7.01 -2.15
C PRO A 69 3.29 5.61 -1.90
N ILE A 70 2.43 4.61 -1.68
CA ILE A 70 2.84 3.20 -1.52
C ILE A 70 3.58 2.71 -2.76
N ALA A 71 3.05 2.96 -3.96
CA ALA A 71 3.71 2.56 -5.21
C ALA A 71 5.06 3.24 -5.38
N ILE A 72 5.16 4.54 -5.07
CA ILE A 72 6.42 5.30 -5.15
C ILE A 72 7.49 4.70 -4.22
N PHE A 73 7.13 4.35 -2.98
CA PHE A 73 8.08 3.75 -2.04
C PHE A 73 8.47 2.33 -2.45
N VAL A 74 7.52 1.54 -2.94
CA VAL A 74 7.81 0.19 -3.47
C VAL A 74 8.76 0.26 -4.66
N ASP A 75 8.54 1.19 -5.60
CA ASP A 75 9.40 1.34 -6.78
C ASP A 75 10.83 1.75 -6.39
N ALA A 76 10.97 2.58 -5.37
CA ALA A 76 12.27 3.05 -4.89
C ALA A 76 13.03 2.01 -4.07
N PHE A 77 12.32 1.24 -3.23
CA PHE A 77 12.92 0.18 -2.43
C PHE A 77 11.97 -1.01 -2.26
N PRO A 78 11.89 -1.94 -3.23
CA PRO A 78 10.92 -3.04 -3.22
C PRO A 78 11.04 -3.93 -1.98
N GLY A 79 12.27 -4.11 -1.49
CA GLY A 79 12.56 -4.88 -0.29
C GLY A 79 11.86 -4.35 0.96
N SER A 80 11.48 -3.07 1.02
CA SER A 80 10.77 -2.52 2.19
C SER A 80 9.44 -3.23 2.47
N ALA A 81 8.81 -3.82 1.45
CA ALA A 81 7.54 -4.54 1.57
C ALA A 81 7.64 -5.80 2.45
N THR A 82 8.84 -6.33 2.69
CA THR A 82 9.06 -7.51 3.56
C THR A 82 9.52 -7.14 4.98
N TYR A 83 9.80 -5.87 5.25
CA TYR A 83 10.20 -5.45 6.59
C TYR A 83 8.97 -5.37 7.48
N LEU A 84 9.19 -5.70 8.75
CA LEU A 84 8.18 -5.56 9.78
C LEU A 84 8.30 -4.18 10.44
N ASP A 85 7.16 -3.62 10.81
CA ASP A 85 7.09 -2.50 11.76
C ASP A 85 7.38 -2.98 13.19
N GLN A 86 7.24 -2.06 14.16
CA GLN A 86 7.46 -2.35 15.57
C GLN A 86 6.45 -3.35 16.16
N ASP A 87 5.25 -3.44 15.58
CA ASP A 87 4.19 -4.39 15.96
C ASP A 87 4.31 -5.73 15.23
N TYR A 88 5.47 -5.99 14.61
CA TYR A 88 5.74 -7.16 13.79
C TYR A 88 4.73 -7.33 12.64
N CYS A 89 4.17 -6.23 12.13
CA CYS A 89 3.22 -6.21 11.04
C CYS A 89 3.91 -5.91 9.70
N LEU A 90 3.55 -6.68 8.67
CA LEU A 90 3.96 -6.38 7.30
C LEU A 90 3.15 -5.20 6.73
N PRO A 91 3.74 -4.41 5.81
CA PRO A 91 3.05 -3.37 5.06
C PRO A 91 1.72 -3.83 4.44
N LEU A 92 1.65 -5.05 3.92
CA LEU A 92 0.41 -5.61 3.36
C LEU A 92 -0.71 -5.70 4.42
N HIS A 93 -0.41 -6.17 5.65
CA HIS A 93 -1.40 -6.23 6.72
C HIS A 93 -1.87 -4.84 7.13
N LEU A 94 -0.95 -3.87 7.22
CA LEU A 94 -1.28 -2.48 7.52
C LEU A 94 -2.18 -1.89 6.44
N ALA A 95 -1.89 -2.11 5.17
CA ALA A 95 -2.69 -1.60 4.06
C ALA A 95 -4.12 -2.15 4.13
N ILE A 96 -4.28 -3.47 4.32
CA ILE A 96 -5.59 -4.10 4.40
C ILE A 96 -6.39 -3.60 5.61
N ARG A 97 -5.78 -3.55 6.80
CA ARG A 97 -6.43 -3.07 8.03
C ARG A 97 -6.89 -1.62 7.93
N ASN A 98 -6.15 -0.78 7.21
CA ASN A 98 -6.50 0.61 7.01
C ASN A 98 -7.42 0.82 5.78
N GLY A 99 -8.00 -0.25 5.23
CA GLY A 99 -8.99 -0.18 4.14
C GLY A 99 -8.40 0.30 2.82
N ARG A 100 -7.12 0.01 2.54
CA ARG A 100 -6.52 0.33 1.24
C ARG A 100 -7.12 -0.55 0.15
N LYS A 101 -7.50 0.10 -0.95
CA LYS A 101 -8.03 -0.57 -2.13
C LYS A 101 -6.94 -1.27 -2.93
N TRP A 102 -7.34 -2.19 -3.81
CA TRP A 102 -6.41 -2.94 -4.65
C TRP A 102 -5.50 -2.03 -5.49
N ILE A 103 -6.09 -1.00 -6.09
CA ILE A 103 -5.40 0.02 -6.91
C ILE A 103 -4.64 1.06 -6.08
N GLU A 104 -4.88 1.15 -4.76
CA GLU A 104 -4.25 2.09 -3.85
C GLU A 104 -2.90 1.58 -3.30
N GLY A 105 -2.18 0.77 -4.08
CA GLY A 105 -0.86 0.28 -3.69
C GLY A 105 -0.83 -1.15 -3.16
N VAL A 106 -1.99 -1.77 -2.85
CA VAL A 106 -2.03 -3.16 -2.37
C VAL A 106 -1.48 -4.12 -3.43
N LYS A 107 -1.86 -3.93 -4.70
CA LYS A 107 -1.32 -4.70 -5.82
C LYS A 107 0.22 -4.63 -5.89
N GLN A 108 0.79 -3.44 -5.68
CA GLN A 108 2.23 -3.20 -5.72
C GLN A 108 2.93 -3.87 -4.53
N LEU A 109 2.32 -3.84 -3.34
CA LEU A 109 2.84 -4.56 -2.16
C LEU A 109 2.88 -6.07 -2.40
N VAL A 110 1.83 -6.64 -2.98
CA VAL A 110 1.77 -8.07 -3.31
C VAL A 110 2.83 -8.43 -4.34
N ALA A 111 3.01 -7.61 -5.38
CA ALA A 111 4.04 -7.81 -6.39
C ALA A 111 5.47 -7.74 -5.81
N ALA A 112 5.72 -6.83 -4.86
CA ALA A 112 7.03 -6.66 -4.24
C ALA A 112 7.35 -7.72 -3.18
N ALA A 113 6.34 -8.23 -2.47
CA ALA A 113 6.48 -9.21 -1.41
C ALA A 113 5.44 -10.33 -1.53
N PRO A 114 5.52 -11.23 -2.54
CA PRO A 114 4.52 -12.27 -2.76
C PRO A 114 4.40 -13.25 -1.59
N LEU A 115 5.49 -13.49 -0.85
CA LEU A 115 5.49 -14.35 0.33
C LEU A 115 4.60 -13.82 1.45
N SER A 116 4.33 -12.51 1.49
CA SER A 116 3.42 -11.89 2.47
C SER A 116 2.00 -12.45 2.40
N LEU A 117 1.57 -13.00 1.25
CA LEU A 117 0.27 -13.66 1.09
C LEU A 117 0.09 -14.89 1.99
N THR A 118 1.18 -15.50 2.42
CA THR A 118 1.19 -16.67 3.32
C THR A 118 1.53 -16.31 4.77
N ALA A 119 1.90 -15.05 5.02
CA ALA A 119 2.15 -14.59 6.37
C ALA A 119 0.82 -14.38 7.09
N ARG A 120 0.74 -14.80 8.35
CA ARG A 120 -0.41 -14.51 9.19
C ARG A 120 -0.20 -13.17 9.90
N ASP A 121 -1.29 -12.44 10.02
CA ASP A 121 -1.36 -11.22 10.80
C ASP A 121 -1.07 -11.48 12.28
N THR A 122 -0.37 -10.56 12.95
CA THR A 122 0.02 -10.74 14.36
C THR A 122 -1.14 -10.59 15.34
N LYS A 123 -2.17 -9.81 14.99
CA LYS A 123 -3.30 -9.51 15.90
C LYS A 123 -4.37 -10.59 15.85
N HIS A 124 -4.74 -11.05 14.66
CA HIS A 124 -5.84 -12.02 14.49
C HIS A 124 -5.37 -13.41 14.07
N GLY A 125 -4.09 -13.58 13.70
CA GLY A 125 -3.60 -14.86 13.16
C GLY A 125 -4.18 -15.22 11.80
N LEU A 126 -4.74 -14.26 11.07
CA LEU A 126 -5.43 -14.46 9.80
C LEU A 126 -4.49 -14.26 8.60
N TYR A 127 -4.72 -14.99 7.52
CA TYR A 127 -4.08 -14.71 6.24
C TYR A 127 -4.60 -13.39 5.65
N PRO A 128 -3.86 -12.72 4.74
CA PRO A 128 -4.24 -11.42 4.21
C PRO A 128 -5.62 -11.40 3.57
N PHE A 129 -6.01 -12.44 2.81
CA PHE A 129 -7.33 -12.51 2.19
C PHE A 129 -8.46 -12.67 3.23
N MET A 130 -8.20 -13.36 4.35
CA MET A 130 -9.16 -13.51 5.45
C MET A 130 -9.29 -12.20 6.22
N LEU A 131 -8.16 -11.55 6.48
CA LEU A 131 -8.10 -10.23 7.12
C LEU A 131 -8.87 -9.21 6.28
N ALA A 132 -8.70 -9.23 4.95
CA ALA A 132 -9.42 -8.36 4.04
C ALA A 132 -10.92 -8.62 4.00
N ALA A 133 -11.40 -9.82 4.37
CA ALA A 133 -12.81 -10.17 4.43
C ALA A 133 -13.44 -9.96 5.83
N MET A 134 -12.63 -9.64 6.84
CA MET A 134 -13.06 -9.57 8.23
C MET A 134 -13.82 -8.28 8.57
N ASP A 135 -13.37 -7.14 8.04
CA ASP A 135 -13.93 -5.83 8.38
C ASP A 135 -14.99 -5.37 7.36
N ASN A 136 -15.89 -4.47 7.78
CA ASN A 136 -16.88 -3.84 6.89
C ASN A 136 -16.26 -2.85 5.87
N THR A 137 -14.96 -2.61 5.95
CA THR A 137 -14.15 -1.87 4.96
C THR A 137 -13.60 -2.79 3.87
N SER A 138 -14.01 -4.07 3.87
CA SER A 138 -13.58 -5.10 2.93
C SER A 138 -13.89 -4.71 1.48
N ASP A 139 -12.83 -4.40 0.73
CA ASP A 139 -12.90 -4.21 -0.71
C ASP A 139 -12.85 -5.59 -1.38
N LEU A 140 -13.92 -5.95 -2.10
CA LEU A 140 -14.00 -7.21 -2.85
C LEU A 140 -12.85 -7.35 -3.85
N ASP A 141 -12.37 -6.24 -4.41
CA ASP A 141 -11.24 -6.27 -5.34
C ASP A 141 -9.95 -6.68 -4.62
N VAL A 142 -9.79 -6.29 -3.36
CA VAL A 142 -8.64 -6.71 -2.53
C VAL A 142 -8.75 -8.20 -2.20
N VAL A 143 -9.90 -8.66 -1.70
CA VAL A 143 -10.08 -10.07 -1.35
C VAL A 143 -9.86 -10.97 -2.58
N PHE A 144 -10.51 -10.63 -3.70
CA PHE A 144 -10.39 -11.39 -4.93
C PHE A 144 -8.98 -11.30 -5.53
N GLY A 145 -8.37 -10.11 -5.50
CA GLY A 145 -6.99 -9.90 -5.96
C GLY A 145 -6.00 -10.78 -5.20
N LEU A 146 -6.07 -10.80 -3.87
CA LEU A 146 -5.20 -11.61 -3.03
C LEU A 146 -5.37 -13.12 -3.31
N LEU A 147 -6.61 -13.59 -3.47
CA LEU A 147 -6.89 -14.98 -3.80
C LEU A 147 -6.42 -15.36 -5.21
N LYS A 148 -6.53 -14.45 -6.17
CA LYS A 148 -6.07 -14.65 -7.54
C LYS A 148 -4.54 -14.79 -7.60
N GLU A 149 -3.81 -14.00 -6.82
CA GLU A 149 -2.34 -14.05 -6.77
C GLU A 149 -1.83 -15.31 -6.03
N ASN A 150 -2.60 -15.88 -5.09
CA ASN A 150 -2.25 -17.14 -4.45
C ASN A 150 -3.47 -18.09 -4.27
N PRO A 151 -3.87 -18.80 -5.34
CA PRO A 151 -5.04 -19.68 -5.30
C PRO A 151 -4.80 -20.97 -4.49
N MET A 152 -3.54 -21.26 -4.11
CA MET A 152 -3.21 -22.46 -3.32
C MET A 152 -3.77 -22.39 -1.90
N MET A 153 -4.05 -21.20 -1.39
CA MET A 153 -4.54 -21.01 -0.01
C MET A 153 -5.96 -21.53 0.23
N VAL A 154 -6.76 -21.73 -0.83
CA VAL A 154 -8.16 -22.18 -0.73
C VAL A 154 -8.31 -23.63 -1.23
N ARG A 155 -7.22 -24.26 -1.67
CA ARG A 155 -7.32 -25.64 -2.14
C ARG A 155 -7.63 -26.56 -0.95
N PRO A 156 -8.70 -27.35 -1.02
CA PRO A 156 -8.89 -28.41 -0.04
C PRO A 156 -7.71 -29.39 -0.18
N ASN A 157 -7.19 -29.86 0.96
CA ASN A 157 -6.17 -30.91 0.99
C ASN A 157 -6.72 -32.18 0.34
N VAL A 158 -6.53 -32.31 -0.98
CA VAL A 158 -6.72 -33.55 -1.70
C VAL A 158 -5.44 -34.36 -1.56
N GLY A 159 -5.35 -35.12 -0.47
CA GLY A 159 -4.34 -36.18 -0.32
C GLY A 159 -3.66 -36.23 1.05
N CYS A 160 -4.28 -36.95 1.97
CA CYS A 160 -3.62 -37.90 2.87
C CYS A 160 -4.66 -38.99 3.15
N GLN A 161 -4.74 -39.98 2.26
CA GLN A 161 -5.24 -41.32 2.57
C GLN A 161 -4.03 -42.21 2.84
#